data_AF-A0A8B9KF68-F1
#
_entry.id   AF-A0A8B9KF68-F1
#
_cell.length_a   1.000
_cell.length_b   1.000
_cell.length_c   1.000
_cell.angle_alpha   90.00
_cell.angle_beta   90.00
_cell.angle_gamma   90.00
#
_symmetry.space_group_name_H-M   'P 1'
#
loop_
_entity.id
_entity.type
_entity.pdbx_description
1 polymer ?
#
loop_
_entity_poly.entity_id
_entity_poly.type
_entity_poly.pdbx_seq_one_letter_code
_entity_poly.pdbx_strand_id
1 'polypeptide(L)'
;MKIQIMTLRQPQRKRSEVSQSEAKYLERSSLSNTAQISLPRLFDGCFFYLLGSFQKPPKDELLQLVKAGGGQLLSRQPKPDSDVTQTLSSAAYHAQPGSDQAFCTQYILYDPEGSYRPDRIRLGKVWSAPSTWLVECIKTFSLLPVPEL
;
A
#
# COMPACT_ATOMS: atom_id res chain seq x y z
N MET A 1 32.48 68.63 30.48
CA MET A 1 33.09 67.28 30.34
C MET A 1 32.70 66.72 28.99
N LYS A 2 33.67 66.54 28.09
CA LYS A 2 33.51 65.91 26.78
C LYS A 2 33.68 64.41 26.97
N ILE A 3 32.71 63.59 26.56
CA ILE A 3 32.83 62.13 26.58
C ILE A 3 33.09 61.66 25.14
N GLN A 4 34.23 61.01 24.99
CA GLN A 4 34.78 60.43 23.77
C GLN A 4 33.93 59.23 23.35
N ILE A 5 33.33 59.26 22.15
CA ILE A 5 32.63 58.11 21.58
C ILE A 5 33.70 57.24 20.90
N MET A 6 34.04 56.09 21.50
CA MET A 6 34.94 55.11 20.91
C MET A 6 34.21 54.30 19.84
N THR A 7 34.75 54.33 18.63
CA THR A 7 34.29 53.60 17.45
C THR A 7 34.44 52.09 17.67
N LEU A 8 33.33 51.37 17.80
CA LEU A 8 33.33 49.90 17.81
C LEU A 8 33.35 49.35 16.38
N ARG A 9 34.39 48.56 16.09
CA ARG A 9 34.63 47.86 14.83
C ARG A 9 33.49 46.90 14.50
N GLN A 10 33.02 46.91 13.25
CA GLN A 10 32.10 45.89 12.74
C GLN A 10 32.79 44.51 12.66
N PRO A 11 32.09 43.41 13.00
CA PRO A 11 32.59 42.08 12.74
C PRO A 11 32.40 41.73 11.26
N GLN A 12 33.51 41.47 10.57
CA GLN A 12 33.54 40.87 9.24
C GLN A 12 32.87 39.49 9.30
N ARG A 13 31.65 39.36 8.76
CA ARG A 13 30.97 38.07 8.57
C ARG A 13 31.72 37.30 7.48
N LYS A 14 32.46 36.27 7.90
CA LYS A 14 33.04 35.25 7.02
C LYS A 14 31.96 34.69 6.09
N ARG A 15 32.22 34.76 4.79
CA ARG A 15 31.48 34.07 3.72
C ARG A 15 31.68 32.58 3.95
N SER A 16 30.67 31.90 4.48
CA SER A 16 30.71 30.45 4.67
C SER A 16 30.69 29.77 3.30
N GLU A 17 31.74 29.02 3.01
CA GLU A 17 31.80 28.05 1.92
C GLU A 17 30.68 27.02 2.13
N VAL A 18 29.61 27.15 1.35
CA VAL A 18 28.56 26.14 1.26
C VAL A 18 29.24 24.86 0.80
N SER A 19 29.21 23.87 1.67
CA SER A 19 29.95 22.62 1.53
C SER A 19 29.42 21.88 0.30
N GLN A 20 30.32 21.45 -0.57
CA GLN A 20 30.01 20.70 -1.81
C GLN A 20 29.16 19.44 -1.59
N SER A 21 28.97 19.02 -0.33
CA SER A 21 28.04 17.98 0.11
C SER A 21 26.57 18.38 0.01
N GLU A 22 26.20 19.65 0.28
CA GLU A 22 24.80 20.12 0.17
C GLU A 22 24.34 20.20 -1.28
N ALA A 23 25.24 20.62 -2.19
CA ALA A 23 24.97 20.62 -3.63
C ALA A 23 24.70 19.20 -4.16
N LYS A 24 25.46 18.19 -3.69
CA LYS A 24 25.22 16.78 -4.04
C LYS A 24 23.92 16.21 -3.44
N TYR A 25 23.49 16.70 -2.29
CA TYR A 25 22.23 16.28 -1.68
C TYR A 25 21.04 16.84 -2.46
N LEU A 26 21.11 18.10 -2.88
CA LEU A 26 20.06 18.76 -3.65
C LEU A 26 20.01 18.27 -5.11
N GLU A 27 21.14 17.86 -5.68
CA GLU A 27 21.21 17.31 -7.03
C GLU A 27 20.70 15.86 -7.10
N ARG A 28 20.82 15.08 -6.01
CA ARG A 28 20.10 13.80 -5.87
C ARG A 28 18.58 13.97 -5.76
N SER A 29 18.09 15.12 -5.29
CA SER A 29 16.66 15.44 -5.26
C SER A 29 16.11 16.02 -6.58
N SER A 30 16.97 16.19 -7.60
CA SER A 30 16.58 16.74 -8.92
C SER A 30 16.79 15.73 -10.05
N LEU A 31 16.55 14.44 -9.80
CA LEU A 31 16.22 13.52 -10.90
C LEU A 31 14.81 13.85 -11.39
N SER A 32 14.78 14.81 -12.31
CA SER A 32 13.70 15.02 -13.26
C SER A 32 13.30 13.69 -13.88
N ASN A 33 12.13 13.19 -13.48
CA ASN A 33 11.34 12.37 -14.37
C ASN A 33 9.90 12.84 -14.29
N THR A 34 9.56 13.82 -15.13
CA THR A 34 8.20 14.06 -15.59
C THR A 34 7.74 12.93 -16.55
N ALA A 35 8.20 11.70 -16.32
CA ALA A 35 7.41 10.53 -16.69
C ALA A 35 6.17 10.60 -15.80
N GLN A 36 4.99 10.68 -16.41
CA GLN A 36 3.72 10.63 -15.69
C GLN A 36 3.81 9.53 -14.60
N ILE A 37 3.88 9.92 -13.33
CA ILE A 37 3.95 8.97 -12.22
C ILE A 37 2.61 8.24 -12.22
N SER A 38 2.56 7.08 -12.88
CA SER A 38 1.41 6.21 -12.82
C SER A 38 1.34 5.68 -11.40
N LEU A 39 0.22 5.94 -10.73
CA LEU A 39 -0.05 5.36 -9.43
C LEU A 39 0.04 3.82 -9.52
N PRO A 40 0.43 3.13 -8.43
CA PRO A 40 0.38 1.68 -8.37
C PRO A 40 -0.98 1.14 -8.79
N ARG A 41 -1.02 -0.11 -9.28
CA ARG A 41 -2.29 -0.75 -9.62
C ARG A 41 -3.14 -0.97 -8.37
N LEU A 42 -4.45 -1.12 -8.56
CA LEU A 42 -5.44 -1.15 -7.47
C LEU A 42 -5.09 -2.11 -6.33
N PHE A 43 -4.60 -3.30 -6.67
CA PHE A 43 -4.27 -4.37 -5.74
C PHE A 43 -2.77 -4.57 -5.55
N ASP A 44 -1.96 -3.54 -5.84
CA ASP A 44 -0.53 -3.57 -5.55
C ASP A 44 -0.29 -3.86 -4.05
N GLY A 45 0.59 -4.82 -3.76
CA GLY A 45 0.84 -5.32 -2.40
C GLY A 45 -0.22 -6.25 -1.81
N CYS A 46 -1.26 -6.61 -2.56
CA CYS A 46 -2.32 -7.52 -2.11
C CYS A 46 -2.14 -8.95 -2.64
N PHE A 47 -2.55 -9.93 -1.83
CA PHE A 47 -2.42 -11.35 -2.10
C PHE A 47 -3.78 -12.04 -2.00
N PHE A 48 -4.13 -12.87 -2.97
CA PHE A 48 -5.46 -13.47 -3.10
C PHE A 48 -5.38 -14.97 -3.22
N TYR A 49 -6.20 -15.67 -2.44
CA TYR A 49 -6.48 -17.09 -2.59
C TYR A 49 -7.96 -17.28 -2.89
N LEU A 50 -8.30 -18.00 -3.96
CA LEU A 50 -9.68 -18.26 -4.36
C LEU A 50 -10.11 -19.63 -3.81
N LEU A 51 -10.93 -19.62 -2.76
CA LEU A 51 -11.42 -20.80 -2.06
C LEU A 51 -12.70 -21.33 -2.71
N GLY A 52 -12.68 -22.61 -3.10
CA GLY A 52 -13.85 -23.30 -3.66
C GLY A 52 -14.11 -23.02 -5.14
N SER A 53 -15.38 -23.19 -5.52
CA SER A 53 -15.91 -22.98 -6.87
C SER A 53 -16.68 -21.67 -6.94
N PHE A 54 -16.62 -21.02 -8.10
CA PHE A 54 -17.27 -19.72 -8.33
C PHE A 54 -18.21 -19.82 -9.53
N GLN A 55 -19.45 -19.40 -9.36
CA GLN A 55 -20.44 -19.41 -10.43
C GLN A 55 -20.47 -18.08 -11.20
N LYS A 56 -20.53 -16.95 -10.49
CA LYS A 56 -20.66 -15.62 -11.09
C LYS A 56 -19.89 -14.55 -10.28
N PRO A 57 -18.81 -13.97 -10.82
CA PRO A 57 -18.08 -14.38 -12.03
C PRO A 57 -17.35 -15.73 -11.85
N PRO A 58 -17.07 -16.47 -12.93
CA PRO A 58 -16.33 -17.73 -12.86
C PRO A 58 -14.89 -17.51 -12.36
N LYS A 59 -14.29 -18.58 -11.84
CA LYS A 59 -12.96 -18.53 -11.21
C LYS A 59 -11.89 -17.92 -12.12
N ASP A 60 -11.86 -18.30 -13.40
CA ASP A 60 -10.83 -17.82 -14.33
C ASP A 60 -10.91 -16.30 -14.58
N GLU A 61 -12.12 -15.74 -14.64
CA GLU A 61 -12.31 -14.29 -14.73
C GLU A 61 -11.80 -13.59 -13.47
N LEU A 62 -12.10 -14.12 -12.27
CA LEU A 62 -11.55 -13.58 -11.02
C LEU A 62 -10.03 -13.60 -11.00
N LEU A 63 -9.41 -14.70 -11.48
CA LEU A 63 -7.95 -14.79 -11.59
C LEU A 63 -7.38 -13.73 -12.54
N GLN A 64 -8.04 -13.48 -13.67
CA GLN A 64 -7.65 -12.44 -14.62
C GLN A 64 -7.79 -11.04 -14.00
N LEU A 65 -8.90 -10.77 -13.32
CA LEU A 65 -9.16 -9.49 -12.65
C LEU A 65 -8.11 -9.18 -11.58
N VAL A 66 -7.76 -10.16 -10.72
CA VAL A 66 -6.70 -10.01 -9.72
C VAL A 66 -5.37 -9.67 -10.39
N LYS A 67 -4.97 -10.42 -11.43
CA LYS A 67 -3.70 -10.18 -12.15
C LYS A 67 -3.67 -8.81 -12.84
N ALA A 68 -4.78 -8.42 -13.48
CA ALA A 68 -4.91 -7.13 -14.15
C ALA A 68 -4.79 -5.97 -13.15
N GLY A 69 -5.47 -6.09 -12.00
CA GLY A 69 -5.39 -5.13 -10.89
C GLY A 69 -4.06 -5.14 -10.11
N GLY A 70 -3.12 -6.02 -10.45
CA GLY A 70 -1.80 -6.08 -9.83
C GLY A 70 -1.68 -6.89 -8.55
N GLY A 71 -2.74 -7.62 -8.18
CA GLY A 71 -2.70 -8.55 -7.05
C GLY A 71 -1.92 -9.81 -7.37
N GLN A 72 -1.37 -10.43 -6.33
CA GLN A 72 -0.66 -11.70 -6.41
C GLN A 72 -1.58 -12.87 -6.06
N LEU A 73 -1.52 -13.95 -6.82
CA LEU A 73 -2.32 -15.15 -6.56
C LEU A 73 -1.53 -16.16 -5.74
N LEU A 74 -2.14 -16.63 -4.65
CA LEU A 74 -1.59 -17.66 -3.80
C LEU A 74 -2.02 -19.05 -4.31
N SER A 75 -1.08 -19.96 -4.42
CA SER A 75 -1.34 -21.37 -4.80
C SER A 75 -1.89 -22.21 -3.64
N ARG A 76 -1.66 -21.75 -2.40
CA ARG A 76 -2.09 -22.41 -1.16
C ARG A 76 -2.84 -21.40 -0.29
N GLN A 77 -3.80 -21.90 0.49
CA GLN A 77 -4.53 -21.07 1.44
C GLN A 77 -3.55 -20.48 2.47
N PRO A 78 -3.56 -19.15 2.68
CA PRO A 78 -2.73 -18.52 3.70
C PRO A 78 -3.18 -18.98 5.09
N LYS A 79 -2.22 -19.38 5.90
CA LYS A 79 -2.46 -19.81 7.28
C LYS A 79 -2.16 -18.64 8.21
N PRO A 80 -3.13 -18.18 9.02
CA PRO A 80 -2.97 -17.00 9.85
C PRO A 80 -1.84 -17.15 10.87
N ASP A 81 -1.53 -18.36 11.31
CA ASP A 81 -0.47 -18.69 12.26
C ASP A 81 0.90 -18.97 11.61
N SER A 82 1.00 -18.99 10.28
CA SER A 82 2.27 -19.30 9.62
C SER A 82 3.25 -18.14 9.60
N ASP A 83 4.54 -18.47 9.73
CA ASP A 83 5.64 -17.49 9.62
C ASP A 83 5.58 -16.70 8.30
N VAL A 84 5.23 -17.36 7.19
CA VAL A 84 5.07 -16.71 5.87
C VAL A 84 4.02 -15.60 5.91
N THR A 85 2.84 -15.89 6.46
CA THR A 85 1.75 -14.91 6.57
C THR A 85 2.08 -13.81 7.59
N GLN A 86 2.75 -14.15 8.69
CA GLN A 86 3.05 -13.21 9.77
C GLN A 86 4.21 -12.26 9.45
N THR A 87 5.25 -12.74 8.76
CA THR A 87 6.42 -11.93 8.38
C THR A 87 6.20 -11.09 7.12
N LEU A 88 5.07 -11.29 6.41
CA LEU A 88 4.71 -10.50 5.24
C LEU A 88 4.61 -9.01 5.60
N SER A 89 5.46 -8.18 4.99
CA SER A 89 5.58 -6.74 5.25
C SER A 89 5.02 -5.88 4.10
N SER A 90 4.17 -6.47 3.25
CA SER A 90 3.58 -5.74 2.13
C SER A 90 2.53 -4.74 2.61
N ALA A 91 2.37 -3.66 1.85
CA ALA A 91 1.38 -2.63 2.13
C ALA A 91 0.52 -2.37 0.90
N ALA A 92 -0.80 -2.22 1.11
CA ALA A 92 -1.73 -1.93 0.04
C ALA A 92 -1.81 -0.41 -0.19
N TYR A 93 -1.32 0.05 -1.34
CA TYR A 93 -1.25 1.49 -1.65
C TYR A 93 -2.61 2.19 -1.61
N HIS A 94 -3.64 1.50 -2.10
CA HIS A 94 -5.01 2.04 -2.20
C HIS A 94 -5.86 1.79 -0.95
N ALA A 95 -5.29 1.24 0.12
CA ALA A 95 -6.01 1.09 1.39
C ALA A 95 -6.28 2.45 2.02
N GLN A 96 -7.40 2.56 2.73
CA GLN A 96 -7.70 3.76 3.50
C GLN A 96 -6.59 3.98 4.57
N PRO A 97 -6.08 5.22 4.72
CA PRO A 97 -5.11 5.52 5.75
C PRO A 97 -5.60 5.12 7.15
N GLY A 98 -4.77 4.40 7.91
CA GLY A 98 -5.11 3.91 9.25
C GLY A 98 -6.00 2.65 9.28
N SER A 99 -6.45 2.14 8.12
CA SER A 99 -7.16 0.86 8.07
C SER A 99 -6.23 -0.32 8.25
N ASP A 100 -6.76 -1.41 8.83
CA ASP A 100 -6.03 -2.68 8.93
C ASP A 100 -5.62 -3.23 7.56
N GLN A 101 -6.40 -2.97 6.50
CA GLN A 101 -6.12 -3.39 5.13
C GLN A 101 -4.83 -2.79 4.55
N ALA A 102 -4.30 -1.72 5.16
CA ALA A 102 -3.00 -1.17 4.78
C ALA A 102 -1.86 -2.17 5.01
N PHE A 103 -1.98 -3.07 6.00
CA PHE A 103 -0.92 -4.03 6.38
C PHE A 103 -1.40 -5.50 6.46
N CYS A 104 -2.71 -5.71 6.50
CA CYS A 104 -3.34 -7.02 6.40
C CYS A 104 -3.78 -7.22 4.94
N THR A 105 -2.84 -7.58 4.07
CA THR A 105 -3.06 -7.55 2.61
C THR A 105 -3.34 -8.92 1.98
N GLN A 106 -3.63 -9.95 2.79
CA GLN A 106 -3.97 -11.29 2.32
C GLN A 106 -5.49 -11.50 2.37
N TYR A 107 -6.06 -11.98 1.27
CA TYR A 107 -7.50 -12.15 1.10
C TYR A 107 -7.82 -13.58 0.63
N ILE A 108 -8.71 -14.24 1.37
CA ILE A 108 -9.38 -15.46 0.93
C ILE A 108 -10.70 -15.04 0.30
N LEU A 109 -10.79 -15.17 -1.02
CA LEU A 109 -12.02 -14.93 -1.77
C LEU A 109 -12.90 -16.17 -1.75
N TYR A 110 -14.20 -15.99 -1.53
CA TYR A 110 -15.20 -17.04 -1.60
C TYR A 110 -16.42 -16.61 -2.44
N ASP A 111 -17.14 -17.57 -3.01
CA ASP A 111 -18.42 -17.31 -3.67
C ASP A 111 -19.51 -17.12 -2.61
N PRO A 112 -20.18 -15.95 -2.52
CA PRO A 112 -21.28 -15.75 -1.57
C PRO A 112 -22.44 -16.73 -1.76
N GLU A 113 -22.67 -17.19 -3.00
CA GLU A 113 -23.69 -18.20 -3.32
C GLU A 113 -23.20 -19.63 -3.09
N GLY A 114 -21.91 -19.81 -2.75
CA GLY A 114 -21.32 -21.09 -2.41
C GLY A 114 -21.70 -21.58 -1.00
N SER A 115 -21.22 -22.76 -0.64
CA SER A 115 -21.47 -23.36 0.69
C SER A 115 -20.58 -22.83 1.81
N TYR A 116 -19.49 -22.13 1.47
CA TYR A 116 -18.55 -21.62 2.47
C TYR A 116 -19.11 -20.36 3.15
N ARG A 117 -19.05 -20.34 4.48
CA ARG A 117 -19.38 -19.17 5.31
C ARG A 117 -18.22 -18.97 6.30
N PRO A 118 -17.48 -17.86 6.25
CA PRO A 118 -16.41 -17.64 7.21
C PRO A 118 -16.99 -17.31 8.58
N ASP A 119 -16.39 -17.84 9.64
CA ASP A 119 -16.81 -17.52 11.02
C ASP A 119 -16.41 -16.10 11.44
N ARG A 120 -15.38 -15.55 10.78
CA ARG A 120 -14.80 -14.23 11.06
C ARG A 120 -14.34 -13.57 9.77
N ILE A 121 -14.53 -12.24 9.68
CA ILE A 121 -14.05 -11.44 8.56
C ILE A 121 -12.52 -11.40 8.46
N ARG A 122 -11.82 -11.47 9.61
CA ARG A 122 -10.36 -11.36 9.68
C ARG A 122 -9.80 -12.25 10.78
N LEU A 123 -8.68 -12.90 10.46
CA LEU A 123 -7.85 -13.60 11.42
C LEU A 123 -6.36 -13.30 11.15
N GLY A 124 -5.71 -12.61 12.09
CA GLY A 124 -4.36 -12.09 11.86
C GLY A 124 -4.34 -11.12 10.66
N LYS A 125 -3.44 -11.37 9.70
CA LYS A 125 -3.30 -10.58 8.46
C LYS A 125 -4.18 -11.05 7.31
N VAL A 126 -5.05 -12.05 7.54
CA VAL A 126 -5.85 -12.72 6.50
C VAL A 126 -7.31 -12.32 6.62
N TRP A 127 -7.87 -11.77 5.55
CA TRP A 127 -9.29 -11.47 5.40
C TRP A 127 -10.02 -12.60 4.71
N SER A 128 -11.29 -12.79 5.05
CA SER A 128 -12.26 -13.51 4.23
C SER A 128 -13.17 -12.50 3.57
N ALA A 129 -13.23 -12.48 2.25
CA ALA A 129 -14.05 -11.52 1.49
C ALA A 129 -14.85 -12.23 0.38
N PRO A 130 -16.10 -11.84 0.11
CA PRO A 130 -16.85 -12.40 -1.00
C PRO A 130 -16.24 -11.96 -2.35
N SER A 131 -16.38 -12.76 -3.40
CA SER A 131 -15.92 -12.39 -4.76
C SER A 131 -16.54 -11.10 -5.27
N THR A 132 -17.78 -10.79 -4.85
CA THR A 132 -18.46 -9.53 -5.18
C THR A 132 -17.70 -8.31 -4.66
N TRP A 133 -17.03 -8.39 -3.51
CA TRP A 133 -16.20 -7.30 -3.00
C TRP A 133 -15.03 -6.97 -3.93
N LEU A 134 -14.36 -8.00 -4.49
CA LEU A 134 -13.29 -7.79 -5.48
C LEU A 134 -13.82 -7.03 -6.70
N VAL A 135 -14.99 -7.43 -7.20
CA VAL A 135 -15.63 -6.81 -8.37
C VAL A 135 -16.01 -5.36 -8.08
N GLU A 136 -16.58 -5.07 -6.91
CA GLU A 136 -16.93 -3.70 -6.53
C GLU A 136 -15.69 -2.82 -6.35
N CYS A 137 -14.61 -3.33 -5.74
CA CYS A 137 -13.33 -2.62 -5.66
C CYS A 137 -12.82 -2.19 -7.04
N ILE A 138 -12.93 -3.08 -8.04
CA ILE A 138 -12.51 -2.80 -9.41
C ILE A 138 -13.42 -1.75 -10.06
N LYS A 139 -14.75 -1.89 -9.92
CA LYS A 139 -15.73 -0.95 -10.47
C LYS A 139 -15.52 0.47 -9.93
N THR A 140 -15.19 0.60 -8.65
CA THR A 140 -14.96 1.89 -7.99
C THR A 140 -13.50 2.34 -8.05
N PHE A 141 -12.60 1.52 -8.61
CA PHE A 141 -11.16 1.70 -8.56
C PHE A 141 -10.67 2.11 -7.14
N SER A 142 -11.15 1.42 -6.11
CA SER A 142 -10.85 1.72 -4.72
C SER A 142 -10.78 0.42 -3.91
N LEU A 143 -9.84 0.33 -2.95
CA LEU A 143 -9.82 -0.82 -2.05
C LEU A 143 -10.86 -0.60 -0.96
N LEU A 144 -12.07 -1.11 -1.19
CA LEU A 144 -13.20 -0.95 -0.29
C LEU A 144 -12.95 -1.71 1.04
N PRO A 145 -13.55 -1.26 2.15
CA PRO A 145 -13.65 -2.06 3.37
C PRO A 145 -14.22 -3.44 3.07
N VAL A 146 -13.65 -4.48 3.68
CA VAL A 146 -14.23 -5.83 3.58
C VAL A 146 -15.57 -5.83 4.30
N PRO A 147 -16.68 -6.28 3.66
CA PRO A 147 -18.00 -6.25 4.28
C PRO A 147 -18.04 -7.13 5.53
N GLU A 148 -18.78 -6.66 6.55
CA GLU A 148 -19.07 -7.42 7.76
C GLU A 148 -20.00 -8.61 7.44
N LEU A 149 -19.96 -9.64 8.31
CA LEU A 149 -20.75 -10.88 8.17
C LEU A 149 -22.21 -10.70 8.56
#